data_AF-A0A6V6YZ82-F1
#
_entry.id   AF-A0A6V6YZ82-F1
#
_cell.length_a   1.000
_cell.length_b   1.000
_cell.length_c   1.000
_cell.angle_alpha   90.00
_cell.angle_beta   90.00
_cell.angle_gamma   90.00
#
_symmetry.space_group_name_H-M   'P 1'
#
loop_
_entity.id
_entity.type
_entity.pdbx_description
1 polymer ?
#
loop_
_entity_poly.entity_id
_entity_poly.type
_entity_poly.pdbx_seq_one_letter_code
_entity_poly.pdbx_strand_id
1 'polypeptide(L)'
;MYLTELKEKQLQYLYCMFLILFNLVSLYFIMDLLSYDEIIGYLSDGGIKTDCPRRLAYLFFINGVSNLFFVCVSLMARLFDK
;
A
#
# COMPACT_ATOMS: atom_id res chain seq x y z
N MET A 1 12.80 26.10 -20.55
CA MET A 1 11.78 25.07 -20.87
C MET A 1 12.31 23.67 -20.59
N TYR A 2 13.45 23.27 -21.18
CA TYR A 2 14.09 21.96 -20.93
C TYR A 2 14.43 21.64 -19.44
N LEU A 3 14.89 22.64 -18.69
CA LEU A 3 15.21 22.49 -17.25
C LEU A 3 13.98 22.20 -16.39
N THR A 4 12.81 22.69 -16.80
CA THR A 4 11.55 22.50 -16.07
C THR A 4 11.03 21.08 -16.27
N GLU A 5 11.09 20.57 -17.51
CA GLU A 5 10.68 19.19 -17.85
C GLU A 5 11.56 18.15 -17.16
N LEU A 6 12.88 18.38 -17.06
CA LEU A 6 13.79 17.48 -16.36
C LEU A 6 13.44 17.37 -14.86
N LYS A 7 13.13 18.51 -14.22
CA LYS A 7 12.72 18.54 -12.80
C LYS A 7 11.39 17.83 -12.59
N GLU A 8 10.43 17.97 -13.50
CA GLU A 8 9.14 17.29 -13.41
C GLU A 8 9.29 15.76 -13.50
N LYS A 9 10.12 15.26 -14.43
CA LYS A 9 10.39 13.83 -14.54
C LYS A 9 11.06 13.30 -13.27
N GLN A 10 12.05 14.01 -12.71
CA GLN A 10 12.69 13.61 -11.45
C GLN A 10 11.72 13.59 -10.28
N LEU A 11 10.84 14.59 -10.17
CA LEU A 11 9.81 14.64 -9.12
C LEU A 11 8.84 13.47 -9.24
N GLN A 12 8.43 13.12 -10.47
CA GLN A 12 7.57 11.96 -10.73
C GLN A 12 8.24 10.64 -10.32
N TYR A 13 9.52 10.45 -10.65
CA TYR A 13 10.28 9.27 -10.21
C TYR A 13 10.38 9.19 -8.69
N LEU A 14 10.71 10.31 -8.04
CA LEU A 14 10.79 10.37 -6.58
C LEU A 14 9.45 10.01 -5.94
N TYR A 15 8.33 10.54 -6.47
CA TYR A 15 6.99 10.22 -5.99
C TYR A 15 6.63 8.73 -6.17
N CYS A 16 6.99 8.14 -7.32
CA CYS A 16 6.76 6.71 -7.55
C CYS A 16 7.59 5.83 -6.59
N MET A 17 8.84 6.20 -6.30
CA MET A 17 9.66 5.50 -5.31
C MET A 17 9.04 5.57 -3.91
N PHE A 18 8.53 6.73 -3.51
CA PHE A 18 7.79 6.87 -2.25
C PHE A 18 6.52 6.02 -2.22
N LEU A 19 5.76 5.96 -3.31
CA LEU A 19 4.57 5.11 -3.41
C LEU A 19 4.89 3.62 -3.27
N ILE A 20 6.00 3.15 -3.86
CA ILE A 20 6.45 1.76 -3.72
C ILE A 20 6.80 1.47 -2.26
N LEU A 21 7.60 2.34 -1.61
CA LEU A 21 7.96 2.18 -0.21
C LEU A 21 6.73 2.18 0.71
N PHE A 22 5.78 3.09 0.48
CA PHE A 22 4.55 3.16 1.27
C PHE A 22 3.68 1.91 1.11
N ASN A 23 3.58 1.35 -0.11
CA ASN A 23 2.88 0.09 -0.34
C ASN A 23 3.58 -1.09 0.35
N LEU A 24 4.92 -1.14 0.35
CA LEU A 24 5.68 -2.18 1.05
C LEU A 24 5.48 -2.12 2.57
N VAL A 25 5.56 -0.92 3.16
CA VAL A 25 5.29 -0.71 4.58
C VAL A 25 3.84 -1.11 4.90
N SER A 26 2.88 -0.75 4.05
CA SER A 26 1.48 -1.14 4.21
C SER A 26 1.30 -2.66 4.16
N LEU A 27 1.97 -3.35 3.22
CA LEU A 27 1.95 -4.81 3.13
C LEU A 27 2.55 -5.48 4.37
N TYR A 28 3.61 -4.92 4.94
CA TYR A 28 4.18 -5.40 6.19
C TYR A 28 3.15 -5.34 7.34
N PHE A 29 2.46 -4.21 7.49
CA PHE A 29 1.39 -4.08 8.50
C PHE A 29 0.22 -5.03 8.25
N ILE A 30 -0.15 -5.28 6.99
CA ILE A 30 -1.21 -6.21 6.65
C ILE A 30 -0.80 -7.66 6.97
N MET A 31 0.44 -8.04 6.69
CA MET A 31 0.99 -9.36 7.06
C MET A 31 1.00 -9.55 8.58
N ASP A 32 1.37 -8.52 9.32
CA ASP A 32 1.30 -8.52 10.79
C ASP A 32 -0.16 -8.71 11.24
N LEU A 33 -1.10 -7.94 10.67
CA LEU A 33 -2.53 -8.04 10.95
C LEU A 33 -3.11 -9.45 10.67
N LEU A 34 -2.61 -10.12 9.63
CA LEU A 34 -3.04 -11.46 9.24
C LEU A 34 -2.60 -12.55 10.23
N SER A 35 -1.55 -12.26 11.00
CA SER A 35 -0.99 -13.16 12.02
C SER A 35 -1.80 -13.14 13.33
N TYR A 36 -2.64 -12.11 13.53
CA TYR A 36 -3.59 -12.09 14.65
C TYR A 36 -4.81 -12.93 14.32
N ASP A 37 -5.13 -13.91 15.18
CA ASP A 37 -6.33 -14.73 15.04
C ASP A 37 -7.60 -13.94 15.41
N GLU A 38 -7.52 -13.07 16.42
CA GLU A 38 -8.64 -12.24 16.88
C GLU A 38 -8.16 -10.84 17.26
N ILE A 39 -8.93 -9.81 16.88
CA ILE A 39 -8.79 -8.47 17.45
C ILE A 39 -9.81 -8.33 18.56
N ILE A 40 -9.32 -8.07 19.78
CA ILE A 40 -10.14 -7.89 20.97
C ILE A 40 -10.46 -6.41 21.12
N GLY A 41 -11.70 -6.02 20.84
CA GLY A 41 -12.23 -4.70 21.15
C GLY A 41 -12.95 -4.72 22.49
N TYR A 42 -12.56 -3.84 23.42
CA TYR A 42 -13.32 -3.60 24.65
C TYR A 42 -14.41 -2.57 24.37
N LEU A 43 -15.66 -2.97 24.53
CA LEU A 43 -16.80 -2.06 24.43
C LEU A 43 -16.94 -1.27 25.75
N SER A 44 -17.46 -0.04 25.67
CA SER A 44 -17.66 0.81 26.86
C SER A 44 -18.56 0.20 27.94
N ASP A 45 -19.39 -0.79 27.59
CA ASP A 45 -20.24 -1.56 28.51
C ASP A 45 -19.54 -2.79 29.13
N GLY A 46 -18.22 -2.95 28.93
CA GLY A 46 -17.45 -4.11 29.42
C GLY A 46 -17.63 -5.39 28.60
N GLY A 47 -18.40 -5.34 27.52
CA GLY A 47 -18.52 -6.43 26.55
C GLY A 47 -17.26 -6.61 25.72
N ILE A 48 -16.86 -7.85 25.49
CA ILE A 48 -15.73 -8.20 24.62
C ILE A 48 -16.30 -8.41 23.21
N LYS A 49 -15.89 -7.57 22.25
CA LYS A 49 -16.19 -7.80 20.83
C LYS A 49 -14.97 -8.43 20.19
N THR A 50 -15.07 -9.72 19.87
CA THR A 50 -14.09 -10.41 19.03
C THR A 50 -14.53 -10.30 17.58
N ASP A 51 -13.65 -9.80 16.73
CA ASP A 51 -13.86 -9.82 15.29
C ASP A 51 -12.64 -10.45 14.63
N CYS A 52 -12.87 -11.20 13.55
CA CYS A 52 -11.82 -11.89 12.81
C CYS A 52 -11.21 -10.92 11.78
N PRO A 53 -10.05 -10.29 12.06
CA PRO A 53 -9.46 -9.29 11.17
C PRO A 53 -9.03 -9.89 9.82
N ARG A 54 -8.91 -11.22 9.75
CA ARG A 54 -8.36 -11.97 8.62
C ARG A 54 -9.06 -11.63 7.30
N ARG A 55 -10.39 -11.53 7.26
CA ARG A 55 -11.12 -11.19 6.02
C ARG A 55 -10.79 -9.79 5.52
N LEU A 56 -10.70 -8.82 6.44
CA LEU A 56 -10.35 -7.44 6.12
C LEU A 56 -8.88 -7.34 5.70
N ALA A 57 -7.98 -8.04 6.39
CA ALA A 57 -6.56 -8.11 6.07
C ALA A 57 -6.32 -8.69 4.66
N TYR A 58 -7.06 -9.74 4.28
CA TYR A 58 -6.99 -10.29 2.91
C TYR A 58 -7.43 -9.28 1.84
N LEU A 59 -8.50 -8.51 2.08
CA LEU A 59 -8.93 -7.46 1.16
C LEU A 59 -7.85 -6.38 1.00
N PHE A 60 -7.26 -5.93 2.12
CA PHE A 60 -6.16 -4.97 2.08
C PHE A 60 -4.91 -5.54 1.40
N PHE A 61 -4.62 -6.82 1.59
CA PHE A 61 -3.49 -7.48 0.95
C PHE A 61 -3.64 -7.47 -0.58
N ILE A 62 -4.80 -7.91 -1.09
CA ILE A 62 -5.08 -7.90 -2.54
C ILE A 62 -5.01 -6.48 -3.09
N ASN A 63 -5.56 -5.51 -2.36
CA ASN A 63 -5.51 -4.10 -2.76
C ASN A 63 -4.06 -3.56 -2.78
N GLY A 64 -3.25 -3.86 -1.76
CA GLY A 64 -1.85 -3.44 -1.69
C GLY A 64 -0.99 -4.05 -2.80
N VAL A 65 -1.15 -5.35 -3.08
CA VAL A 65 -0.46 -6.02 -4.19
C VAL A 65 -0.89 -5.45 -5.54
N SER A 66 -2.19 -5.21 -5.74
CA SER A 66 -2.71 -4.63 -6.99
C SER A 66 -2.21 -3.20 -7.21
N ASN A 67 -2.16 -2.39 -6.15
CA ASN A 67 -1.64 -1.03 -6.21
C ASN A 67 -0.13 -1.02 -6.52
N LEU A 68 0.64 -1.90 -5.88
CA LEU A 68 2.06 -2.06 -6.18
C LEU A 68 2.29 -2.47 -7.65
N PHE A 69 1.50 -3.42 -8.14
CA PHE A 69 1.55 -3.84 -9.53
C PHE A 69 1.23 -2.69 -10.49
N PHE A 70 0.17 -1.92 -10.21
CA PHE A 70 -0.20 -0.76 -11.01
C PHE A 70 0.92 0.29 -11.09
N VAL A 71 1.56 0.62 -9.96
CA VAL A 71 2.69 1.56 -9.92
C VAL A 71 3.87 1.04 -10.74
N CYS A 72 4.21 -0.25 -10.62
CA CYS A 72 5.29 -0.87 -11.40
C CYS A 72 5.00 -0.86 -12.91
N VAL A 73 3.77 -1.18 -13.32
CA VAL A 73 3.36 -1.15 -14.74
C VAL A 73 3.39 0.27 -15.28
N SER A 74 2.89 1.25 -14.52
CA SER A 74 2.93 2.66 -14.90
C SER A 74 4.36 3.19 -15.07
N LEU A 75 5.27 2.79 -14.18
CA LEU A 75 6.70 3.09 -14.30
C LEU A 75 7.32 2.44 -15.54
N MET A 76 7.06 1.15 -15.78
CA MET A 76 7.54 0.47 -16.99
C MET A 76 7.02 1.15 -18.26
N ALA A 77 5.72 1.42 -18.34
CA ALA A 77 5.12 2.11 -19.48
C ALA A 77 5.84 3.43 -19.76
N ARG A 78 6.12 4.24 -18.74
CA ARG A 78 6.83 5.53 -18.89
C ARG A 78 8.32 5.39 -19.20
N LEU A 79 8.97 4.29 -18.84
CA LEU A 79 10.35 3.99 -19.22
C LEU A 79 10.44 3.57 -20.69
N PHE A 80 9.41 2.88 -21.20
CA PHE A 80 9.33 2.44 -22.59
C PHE A 80 8.75 3.49 -23.55
N ASP A 81 7.96 4.43 -23.05
CA ASP A 81 7.44 5.58 -23.79
C ASP A 81 8.60 6.56 -24.03
N LYS A 82 9.26 6.38 -25.17
CA LYS A 82 10.49 7.05 -25.59
C LYS A 82 10.19 8.39 -26.27
#